data_AF-A0A2S7WRM6-F1
#
_entry.id   AF-A0A2S7WRM6-F1
#
_cell.length_a   1.000
_cell.length_b   1.000
_cell.length_c   1.000
_cell.angle_alpha   90.00
_cell.angle_beta   90.00
_cell.angle_gamma   90.00
#
_symmetry.space_group_name_H-M   'P 1'
#
loop_
_entity.id
_entity.type
_entity.pdbx_description
1 polymer ?
#
loop_
_entity_poly.entity_id
_entity_poly.type
_entity_poly.pdbx_seq_one_letter_code
_entity_poly.pdbx_strand_id
1 'polypeptide(L)'
;MKEEHIKNLIQKYKSGTTSLEQEKTLFETTDIPDNSIKKVSSFVKNSKKEVPENFNEKLWDSFEGKTKKSNKFNYGWLSVAASIVLIITLYMYSNKETEMTIAEKEALLNEAKAMFENEKQEENYKIILENELVIVYSKIQ
;
A
#
# COMPACT_ATOMS: atom_id res chain seq x y z
N MET A 1 -15.12 -27.54 -57.37
CA MET A 1 -15.13 -26.48 -56.33
C MET A 1 -14.42 -26.86 -55.03
N LYS A 2 -14.61 -28.07 -54.44
CA LYS A 2 -13.95 -28.43 -53.17
C LYS A 2 -12.42 -28.60 -53.26
N GLU A 3 -11.91 -29.17 -54.36
CA GLU A 3 -10.47 -29.44 -54.51
C GLU A 3 -9.60 -28.19 -54.70
N GLU A 4 -10.08 -27.19 -55.46
CA GLU A 4 -9.38 -25.91 -55.65
C GLU A 4 -9.26 -25.12 -54.35
N HIS A 5 -10.30 -25.17 -53.52
CA HIS A 5 -10.29 -24.55 -52.20
C HIS A 5 -9.23 -25.17 -51.30
N ILE A 6 -9.09 -26.51 -51.29
CA ILE A 6 -8.07 -27.21 -50.50
C ILE A 6 -6.66 -26.91 -51.03
N LYS A 7 -6.46 -26.87 -52.35
CA LYS A 7 -5.16 -26.48 -52.92
C LYS A 7 -4.74 -25.07 -52.51
N ASN A 8 -5.66 -24.11 -52.53
CA ASN A 8 -5.41 -22.75 -52.06
C ASN A 8 -5.08 -22.73 -50.56
N LEU A 9 -5.83 -23.49 -49.75
CA LEU A 9 -5.60 -23.61 -48.31
C LEU A 9 -4.22 -24.19 -47.99
N ILE A 10 -3.78 -25.20 -48.74
CA ILE A 10 -2.44 -25.80 -48.65
C ILE A 10 -1.36 -24.76 -48.98
N GLN A 11 -1.55 -23.96 -50.02
CA GLN A 11 -0.61 -22.91 -50.39
C GLN A 11 -0.51 -21.84 -49.30
N LYS A 12 -1.65 -21.40 -48.76
CA LYS A 12 -1.69 -20.45 -47.64
C LYS A 12 -0.98 -21.01 -46.41
N TYR A 13 -1.23 -22.28 -46.07
CA TYR A 13 -0.59 -22.95 -44.94
C TYR A 13 0.94 -22.98 -45.10
N LYS A 14 1.43 -23.35 -46.30
CA LYS A 14 2.87 -23.32 -46.60
C LYS A 14 3.48 -21.92 -46.53
N SER A 15 2.71 -20.89 -46.85
CA SER A 15 3.14 -19.49 -46.71
C SER A 15 3.02 -18.92 -45.28
N GLY A 16 2.44 -19.67 -44.34
CA GLY A 16 2.20 -19.18 -42.97
C GLY A 16 1.14 -18.08 -42.86
N THR A 17 0.21 -17.99 -43.82
CA THR A 17 -0.83 -16.95 -43.86
C THR A 17 -2.24 -17.48 -43.50
N THR A 18 -2.32 -18.70 -42.97
CA THR A 18 -3.57 -19.33 -42.54
C THR A 18 -4.05 -18.81 -41.20
N SER A 19 -5.37 -18.78 -41.02
CA SER A 19 -5.98 -18.63 -39.70
C SER A 19 -6.11 -19.98 -38.98
N LEU A 20 -6.31 -19.95 -37.66
CA LEU A 20 -6.53 -21.17 -36.86
C LEU A 20 -7.74 -21.99 -37.32
N GLU A 21 -8.82 -21.32 -37.74
CA GLU A 21 -10.03 -21.98 -38.28
C GLU A 21 -9.75 -22.68 -39.62
N GLN A 22 -8.94 -22.06 -40.46
CA GLN A 22 -8.50 -22.62 -41.73
C GLN A 22 -7.63 -23.86 -41.52
N GLU A 23 -6.71 -23.82 -40.56
CA GLU A 23 -5.86 -24.96 -40.21
C GLU A 23 -6.65 -26.12 -39.62
N LYS A 24 -7.62 -25.82 -38.74
CA LYS A 24 -8.55 -26.83 -38.22
C LYS A 24 -9.28 -27.53 -39.36
N THR A 25 -9.84 -26.77 -40.29
CA THR A 25 -10.55 -27.29 -41.46
C THR A 25 -9.62 -28.13 -42.36
N LEU A 26 -8.39 -27.66 -42.60
CA LEU A 26 -7.38 -28.36 -43.37
C LEU A 26 -7.03 -29.71 -42.74
N PHE A 27 -6.82 -29.75 -41.42
CA PHE A 27 -6.44 -30.97 -40.71
C PHE A 27 -7.60 -31.93 -40.51
N GLU A 28 -8.84 -31.46 -40.41
CA GLU A 28 -10.04 -32.31 -40.34
C GLU A 28 -10.39 -32.99 -41.68
N THR A 29 -9.89 -32.47 -42.81
CA THR A 29 -10.12 -33.04 -44.13
C THR A 29 -9.40 -34.38 -44.32
N THR A 30 -10.11 -35.41 -44.80
CA THR A 30 -9.58 -36.76 -45.06
C THR A 30 -8.77 -36.87 -46.36
N ASP A 31 -9.18 -36.14 -47.40
CA ASP A 31 -8.57 -36.15 -48.74
C ASP A 31 -7.62 -34.97 -48.95
N ILE A 32 -6.54 -34.94 -48.17
CA ILE A 32 -5.45 -33.98 -48.38
C ILE A 32 -4.53 -34.54 -49.49
N PRO A 33 -4.41 -33.87 -50.65
CA PRO A 33 -3.59 -34.35 -51.76
C PRO A 33 -2.08 -34.33 -51.45
N ASP A 34 -1.64 -33.53 -50.49
CA ASP A 34 -0.24 -33.41 -50.09
C ASP A 34 0.10 -34.37 -48.93
N ASN A 35 0.95 -35.36 -49.21
CA ASN A 35 1.38 -36.36 -48.24
C ASN A 35 2.18 -35.77 -47.06
N SER A 36 2.89 -34.66 -47.25
CA SER A 36 3.64 -34.01 -46.16
C SER A 36 2.69 -33.39 -45.13
N ILE A 37 1.67 -32.68 -45.61
CA ILE A 37 0.63 -32.07 -44.77
C ILE A 37 -0.21 -33.16 -44.10
N LYS A 38 -0.48 -34.27 -44.79
CA LYS A 38 -1.19 -35.42 -44.21
C LYS A 38 -0.43 -36.04 -43.02
N LYS A 39 0.90 -36.13 -43.10
CA LYS A 39 1.73 -36.59 -41.97
C LYS A 39 1.69 -35.62 -40.80
N VAL A 40 1.82 -34.32 -41.07
CA VAL A 40 1.75 -33.27 -40.04
C VAL A 40 0.37 -33.26 -39.38
N SER A 41 -0.72 -33.31 -40.15
CA SER A 41 -2.07 -33.32 -39.61
C SER A 41 -2.31 -34.55 -38.73
N SER A 42 -1.82 -35.72 -39.15
CA SER A 42 -1.88 -36.96 -38.37
C SER A 42 -1.09 -36.85 -37.06
N PHE A 43 0.12 -36.28 -37.11
CA PHE A 43 0.93 -36.04 -35.91
C PHE A 43 0.22 -35.10 -34.93
N VAL A 44 -0.32 -33.98 -35.43
CA VAL A 44 -1.04 -32.99 -34.60
C VAL A 44 -2.26 -33.61 -33.96
N LYS A 45 -3.06 -34.39 -34.71
CA LYS A 45 -4.23 -35.10 -34.16
C LYS A 45 -3.84 -36.09 -33.06
N ASN A 46 -2.79 -36.87 -33.28
CA ASN A 46 -2.37 -37.91 -32.34
C ASN A 46 -1.64 -37.36 -31.11
N SER A 47 -1.02 -36.18 -31.24
CA SER A 47 -0.24 -35.55 -30.17
C SER A 47 -1.05 -34.53 -29.37
N LYS A 48 -2.30 -34.26 -29.77
CA LYS A 48 -3.16 -33.32 -29.08
C LYS A 48 -3.51 -33.88 -27.69
N LYS A 49 -3.05 -33.18 -26.65
CA LYS A 49 -3.45 -33.45 -25.27
C LYS A 49 -4.57 -32.50 -24.86
N GLU A 50 -5.42 -32.97 -23.96
CA GLU A 50 -6.40 -32.11 -23.33
C GLU A 50 -5.71 -31.07 -22.46
N VAL A 51 -6.30 -29.87 -22.43
CA VAL A 51 -5.82 -28.78 -21.60
C VAL A 51 -6.17 -29.14 -20.15
N PRO A 52 -5.19 -29.22 -19.23
CA PRO A 52 -5.47 -29.57 -17.84
C PRO A 52 -6.31 -28.49 -17.16
N GLU A 53 -7.03 -28.87 -16.11
CA GLU A 53 -7.78 -27.92 -15.28
C GLU A 53 -6.85 -26.81 -14.76
N ASN A 54 -7.37 -25.58 -14.78
CA ASN A 54 -6.67 -24.37 -14.34
C ASN A 54 -5.36 -24.09 -15.09
N PHE A 55 -5.22 -24.56 -16.34
CA PHE A 55 -4.04 -24.28 -17.18
C PHE A 55 -3.77 -22.78 -17.32
N ASN A 56 -4.81 -21.97 -17.61
CA ASN A 56 -4.67 -20.53 -17.77
C ASN A 56 -4.19 -19.86 -16.48
N GLU A 57 -4.74 -20.25 -15.33
CA GLU A 57 -4.34 -19.73 -14.03
C GLU A 57 -2.87 -20.02 -13.74
N LYS A 58 -2.43 -21.28 -13.93
CA LYS A 58 -1.02 -21.67 -13.79
C LYS A 58 -0.10 -20.96 -14.78
N LEU A 59 -0.57 -20.72 -16.00
CA LEU A 59 0.18 -20.01 -17.03
C LEU A 59 0.39 -18.55 -16.61
N TRP A 60 -0.67 -17.88 -16.17
CA TRP A 60 -0.60 -16.50 -15.66
C TRP A 60 0.28 -16.38 -14.43
N ASP A 61 0.14 -17.29 -13.46
CA ASP A 61 1.01 -17.37 -12.28
C ASP A 61 2.50 -17.51 -12.67
N SER A 62 2.80 -18.27 -13.72
CA SER A 62 4.19 -18.44 -14.19
C SER A 62 4.79 -17.16 -14.78
N PHE A 63 3.97 -16.28 -15.35
CA PHE A 63 4.41 -14.97 -15.84
C PHE A 63 4.49 -13.94 -14.71
N GLU A 64 3.56 -14.01 -13.75
CA GLU A 64 3.42 -13.05 -12.65
C GLU A 64 4.47 -13.20 -11.55
N GLY A 65 5.18 -14.35 -11.50
CA GLY A 65 6.34 -14.55 -10.62
C GLY A 65 7.45 -13.49 -10.78
N LYS A 66 7.49 -12.76 -11.90
CA LYS A 66 8.43 -11.64 -12.11
C LYS A 66 7.95 -10.29 -11.57
N THR A 67 6.67 -10.13 -11.25
CA THR A 67 6.07 -8.86 -10.78
C THR A 67 5.58 -8.90 -9.34
N LYS A 68 5.42 -10.08 -8.73
CA LYS A 68 5.03 -10.23 -7.33
C LYS A 68 6.17 -9.77 -6.40
N LYS A 69 6.13 -8.48 -6.02
CA LYS A 69 6.96 -7.94 -4.94
C LYS A 69 6.61 -8.71 -3.66
N SER A 70 7.53 -9.53 -3.14
CA SER A 70 7.34 -10.26 -1.88
C SER A 70 7.44 -9.31 -0.68
N ASN A 71 6.54 -8.34 -0.58
CA ASN A 71 6.56 -7.42 0.55
C ASN A 71 5.78 -8.06 1.72
N LYS A 72 6.41 -9.04 2.36
CA LYS A 72 6.01 -9.55 3.68
C LYS A 72 6.60 -8.68 4.79
N PHE A 73 6.57 -7.36 4.64
CA PHE A 73 6.88 -6.46 5.75
C PHE A 73 5.61 -6.26 6.58
N ASN A 74 5.53 -7.00 7.68
CA ASN A 74 4.42 -6.93 8.62
C ASN A 74 4.48 -5.61 9.42
N TYR A 75 3.89 -4.54 8.89
CA TYR A 75 3.79 -3.23 9.54
C TYR A 75 3.11 -3.28 10.93
N GLY A 76 2.41 -4.36 11.28
CA GLY A 76 1.79 -4.55 12.59
C GLY A 76 2.79 -4.48 13.76
N TRP A 77 4.05 -4.92 13.56
CA TRP A 77 5.06 -4.87 14.63
C TRP A 77 5.65 -3.46 14.82
N LEU A 78 5.69 -2.65 13.75
CA LEU A 78 6.17 -1.27 13.82
C LEU A 78 5.24 -0.36 14.62
N SER A 79 3.92 -0.58 14.55
CA SER A 79 2.94 0.20 15.31
C SER A 79 3.05 -0.05 16.82
N VAL A 80 3.26 -1.30 17.23
CA VAL A 80 3.44 -1.67 18.64
C VAL A 80 4.76 -1.13 19.20
N ALA A 81 5.84 -1.16 18.42
CA ALA A 81 7.12 -0.60 18.85
C ALA A 81 7.05 0.92 19.09
N ALA A 82 6.35 1.66 18.22
CA ALA A 82 6.25 3.12 18.33
C ALA A 82 5.49 3.59 19.59
N SER A 83 4.43 2.89 19.99
CA SER A 83 3.66 3.26 21.19
C SER A 83 4.45 3.02 22.48
N ILE A 84 5.20 1.90 22.55
CA ILE A 84 6.05 1.57 23.69
C ILE A 84 7.18 2.59 23.83
N VAL A 85 7.85 2.95 22.73
CA VAL A 85 8.92 3.96 22.73
C VAL A 85 8.38 5.32 23.19
N LEU A 86 7.20 5.73 22.72
CA LEU A 86 6.58 7.00 23.10
C LEU A 86 6.24 7.04 24.60
N ILE A 87 5.72 5.94 25.16
CA ILE A 87 5.42 5.86 26.61
C ILE A 87 6.70 5.94 27.44
N ILE A 88 7.77 5.25 27.01
CA ILE A 88 9.06 5.27 27.72
C ILE A 88 9.68 6.67 27.67
N THR A 89 9.65 7.36 26.53
CA THR A 89 10.22 8.71 26.43
C THR A 89 9.44 9.73 27.26
N LEU A 90 8.11 9.67 27.26
CA LEU A 90 7.26 10.50 28.12
C LEU A 90 7.52 10.24 29.60
N TYR A 91 7.66 8.98 30.02
CA TYR A 91 7.98 8.63 31.39
C TYR A 91 9.36 9.14 31.83
N MET A 92 10.38 8.97 30.99
CA MET A 92 11.72 9.50 31.26
C MET A 92 11.76 11.03 31.30
N TYR A 93 10.95 11.71 30.48
CA TYR A 93 10.85 13.16 30.48
C TYR A 93 10.09 13.69 31.70
N SER A 94 8.98 13.05 32.06
CA SER A 94 8.16 13.45 33.23
C SER A 94 8.88 13.25 34.56
N ASN A 95 9.76 12.25 34.68
CA ASN A 95 10.55 12.02 35.88
C ASN A 95 11.83 12.86 35.96
N LYS A 96 12.09 13.71 34.97
CA LYS A 96 13.07 14.80 35.12
C LYS A 96 12.39 15.97 35.82
N GLU A 97 12.09 15.79 37.11
CA GLU A 97 12.04 16.96 37.99
C GLU A 97 13.48 17.47 38.08
N THR A 98 13.83 18.48 37.29
CA THR A 98 14.91 19.37 37.69
C THR A 98 14.44 20.03 38.97
N GLU A 99 14.77 19.43 40.12
CA GLU A 99 14.57 20.02 41.44
C GLU A 99 15.35 21.34 41.46
N MET A 100 14.71 22.42 41.03
CA MET A 100 15.27 23.76 41.17
C MET A 100 15.44 24.01 42.66
N THR A 101 16.64 24.43 43.04
CA THR A 101 16.92 24.83 44.42
C THR A 101 15.99 25.98 44.80
N ILE A 102 15.73 26.14 46.10
CA ILE A 102 14.87 27.24 46.60
C ILE A 102 15.39 28.60 46.11
N ALA A 103 16.72 28.78 46.05
CA ALA A 103 17.35 29.99 45.54
C ALA A 103 17.03 30.28 44.06
N GLU A 104 17.02 29.25 43.21
CA GLU A 104 16.68 29.41 41.79
C GLU A 104 15.19 29.71 41.59
N LYS A 105 14.32 29.12 42.42
CA LYS A 105 12.88 29.43 42.45
C LYS A 105 12.63 30.87 42.88
N GLU A 106 13.34 31.36 43.89
CA GLU A 106 13.26 32.75 44.36
C GLU A 106 13.79 33.73 43.30
N ALA A 107 14.88 33.40 42.60
CA ALA A 107 15.43 34.22 41.54
C ALA A 107 14.44 34.40 40.38
N LEU A 108 13.83 33.31 39.89
CA LEU A 108 12.81 33.37 38.84
C LEU A 108 11.54 34.11 39.29
N LEU A 109 11.11 33.94 40.54
CA LEU A 109 9.96 34.64 41.09
C LEU A 109 10.20 36.17 41.11
N ASN A 110 11.39 36.59 41.54
CA ASN A 110 11.75 38.00 41.58
C ASN A 110 11.91 38.57 40.18
N GLU A 111 12.46 37.80 39.23
CA GLU A 111 12.52 38.19 37.82
C GLU A 111 11.13 38.39 37.24
N ALA A 112 10.21 37.45 37.45
CA ALA A 112 8.82 37.59 37.01
C ALA A 112 8.14 38.81 37.67
N LYS A 113 8.29 39.02 38.98
CA LYS A 113 7.73 40.20 39.67
C LYS A 113 8.24 41.51 39.09
N ALA A 114 9.53 41.61 38.79
CA ALA A 114 10.12 42.80 38.18
C ALA A 114 9.57 43.09 36.77
N MET A 115 9.14 42.06 36.03
CA MET A 115 8.48 42.25 34.73
C MET A 115 7.10 42.89 34.85
N PHE A 116 6.40 42.70 35.98
CA PHE A 116 5.08 43.27 36.23
C PHE A 116 5.11 44.57 37.06
N GLU A 117 6.22 44.92 37.69
CA GLU A 117 6.36 46.15 38.50
C GLU A 117 6.22 47.47 37.71
N ASN A 118 6.19 47.41 36.37
CA ASN A 118 5.96 48.56 35.51
C ASN A 118 4.49 48.80 35.13
N GLU A 119 3.56 47.96 35.57
CA GLU A 119 2.12 48.23 35.47
C GLU A 119 1.56 48.63 36.84
N LYS A 120 1.94 49.83 37.31
CA LYS A 120 1.07 50.55 38.26
C LYS A 120 -0.17 51.02 37.52
N GLN A 121 -1.12 50.12 37.31
CA GLN A 121 -2.52 50.53 37.24
C GLN A 121 -2.97 50.71 38.69
N GLU A 122 -3.24 51.96 39.09
CA GLU A 122 -4.01 52.24 40.30
C GLU A 122 -5.39 51.64 40.10
N GLU A 123 -5.50 50.40 40.54
CA GLU A 123 -6.63 49.56 40.25
C GLU A 123 -7.72 49.85 41.30
N ASN A 124 -8.71 50.63 40.87
CA ASN A 124 -9.80 51.16 41.70
C ASN A 124 -10.83 50.06 41.98
N TYR A 125 -10.44 49.05 42.77
CA TYR A 125 -11.33 47.99 43.22
C TYR A 125 -11.18 47.68 44.69
N LYS A 126 -12.29 47.24 45.28
CA LYS A 126 -12.36 46.76 46.66
C LYS A 126 -12.50 45.25 46.63
N ILE A 127 -11.62 44.55 47.34
CA ILE A 127 -11.80 43.13 47.63
C ILE A 127 -12.96 43.02 48.62
N ILE A 128 -14.03 42.33 48.20
CA ILE A 128 -15.22 42.11 49.04
C ILE A 128 -15.07 40.80 49.81
N LEU A 129 -14.41 39.80 49.22
CA LEU A 129 -14.20 38.51 49.85
C LEU A 129 -12.97 37.82 49.27
N GLU A 130 -12.14 37.28 50.16
CA GLU A 130 -10.96 36.48 49.82
C GLU A 130 -10.91 35.26 50.74
N ASN A 131 -10.84 34.07 50.14
CA ASN A 131 -10.55 32.81 50.83
C ASN A 131 -9.60 31.96 49.98
N GLU A 132 -9.19 30.80 50.49
CA GLU A 132 -8.20 29.93 49.85
C GLU A 132 -8.61 29.41 48.45
N LEU A 133 -9.88 29.56 48.04
CA LEU A 133 -10.41 28.99 46.81
C LEU A 133 -10.92 30.04 45.81
N VAL A 134 -11.37 31.22 46.26
CA VAL A 134 -11.93 32.29 45.41
C VAL A 134 -11.62 33.68 45.95
N ILE A 135 -11.29 34.60 45.04
CA ILE A 135 -11.19 36.05 45.29
C ILE A 135 -12.28 36.79 44.50
N VAL A 136 -13.13 37.56 45.18
CA VAL A 136 -14.20 38.37 44.58
C VAL A 136 -13.91 39.86 44.76
N TYR A 137 -13.77 40.57 43.65
CA TYR A 137 -13.52 42.01 43.61
C TYR A 137 -14.70 42.78 42.99
N SER A 138 -14.96 44.00 43.47
CA SER A 138 -15.82 44.96 42.78
C SER A 138 -15.06 46.22 42.40
N LYS A 139 -15.36 46.75 41.22
CA LYS A 139 -14.88 48.07 40.80
C LYS A 139 -15.51 49.15 41.66
N ILE A 140 -14.69 50.01 42.25
CA ILE A 140 -15.15 51.24 42.90
C ILE A 140 -15.33 52.25 41.78
N GLN A 141 -16.53 52.82 41.66
CA GLN A 141 -16.85 53.84 40.67
C GLN A 141 -16.39 55.22 41.15
#